data_AF-A0A8X8YJL9-F1
#
_entry.id   AF-A0A8X8YJL9-F1
#
_cell.length_a   1.000
_cell.length_b   1.000
_cell.length_c   1.000
_cell.angle_alpha   90.00
_cell.angle_beta   90.00
_cell.angle_gamma   90.00
#
_symmetry.space_group_name_H-M   'P 1'
#
loop_
_entity.id
_entity.type
_entity.pdbx_description
1 polymer ?
#
loop_
_entity_poly.entity_id
_entity_poly.type
_entity_poly.pdbx_seq_one_letter_code
_entity_poly.pdbx_strand_id
1 'polypeptide(L)'
;MLTQTYAHEVEPHFVGMEEDIKILVSKMKDEKRQRIVKICEMGGLGKTTLARKVYNHTNLQSYSRAWVCITQQFQPKAVFSDMLKQLDSNVKIDNFEMITGKA
;
A
#
# COMPACT_ATOMS: atom_id res chain seq x y z
N MET A 1 -5.57 -8.81 -18.95
CA MET A 1 -4.52 -7.78 -18.92
C MET A 1 -3.42 -8.32 -18.03
N LEU A 2 -2.28 -8.73 -18.61
CA LEU A 2 -1.19 -9.41 -17.90
C LEU A 2 -0.34 -8.35 -17.18
N THR A 3 -0.22 -8.41 -15.86
CA THR A 3 0.76 -7.60 -15.13
C THR A 3 2.10 -8.31 -15.17
N GLN A 4 3.01 -7.82 -16.01
CA GLN A 4 4.42 -8.15 -15.86
C GLN A 4 4.94 -7.55 -14.55
N THR A 5 5.41 -8.40 -13.65
CA THR A 5 6.17 -8.00 -12.47
C THR A 5 7.62 -7.81 -12.88
N TYR A 6 8.04 -6.58 -13.11
CA TYR A 6 9.46 -6.23 -13.19
C TYR A 6 10.08 -6.33 -11.80
N ALA A 7 10.97 -7.30 -11.62
CA ALA A 7 11.81 -7.40 -10.45
C ALA A 7 12.87 -6.28 -10.49
N HIS A 8 12.83 -5.43 -9.46
CA HIS A 8 13.85 -4.48 -9.02
C HIS A 8 14.83 -3.90 -10.05
N GLU A 9 14.55 -2.68 -10.52
CA GLU A 9 15.58 -1.67 -10.74
C GLU A 9 15.08 -0.33 -10.17
N VAL A 10 15.97 0.36 -9.45
CA VAL A 10 15.75 1.72 -8.97
C VAL A 10 15.39 2.56 -10.19
N GLU A 11 14.13 3.02 -10.30
CA GLU A 11 13.71 3.97 -11.35
C GLU A 11 14.69 5.16 -11.35
N PRO A 12 15.58 5.26 -12.35
CA PRO A 12 16.62 6.26 -12.34
C PRO A 12 16.00 7.56 -12.83
N HIS A 13 15.95 8.55 -11.94
CA HIS A 13 15.42 9.89 -12.17
C HIS A 13 13.89 9.97 -12.32
N PHE A 14 13.24 9.87 -11.17
CA PHE A 14 11.88 10.35 -10.96
C PHE A 14 11.96 11.83 -10.58
N VAL A 15 11.29 12.71 -11.34
CA VAL A 15 11.30 14.17 -11.14
C VAL A 15 9.85 14.66 -11.15
N GLY A 16 9.47 15.55 -10.24
CA GLY A 16 8.20 16.28 -10.28
C GLY A 16 7.12 15.84 -9.30
N MET A 17 7.40 14.92 -8.37
CA MET A 17 6.48 14.57 -7.28
C MET A 17 7.14 14.66 -5.89
N GLU A 18 8.26 15.35 -5.76
CA GLU A 18 9.00 15.49 -4.51
C GLU A 18 8.15 16.14 -3.42
N GLU A 19 7.40 17.19 -3.78
CA GLU A 19 6.54 17.89 -2.83
C GLU A 19 5.33 17.03 -2.43
N ASP A 20 4.72 16.30 -3.36
CA ASP A 20 3.65 15.35 -3.05
C ASP A 20 4.12 14.25 -2.10
N ILE A 21 5.30 13.67 -2.36
CA ILE A 21 5.92 12.69 -1.47
C ILE A 21 6.11 13.29 -0.07
N LYS A 22 6.67 14.50 0.01
CA LYS A 22 6.93 15.18 1.28
C LYS A 22 5.64 15.44 2.06
N ILE A 23 4.58 15.93 1.40
CA ILE A 23 3.27 16.16 2.00
C ILE A 23 2.68 14.83 2.50
N LEU A 24 2.73 13.77 1.69
CA LEU A 24 2.18 12.47 2.06
C LEU A 24 2.95 11.83 3.22
N VAL A 25 4.27 11.90 3.24
CA VAL A 25 5.10 11.37 4.34
C VAL A 25 4.87 12.15 5.63
N SER A 26 4.82 13.49 5.56
CA SER A 26 4.44 14.31 6.71
C SER A 26 3.06 13.93 7.23
N LYS A 27 2.11 13.66 6.33
CA LYS A 27 0.80 13.16 6.72
C LYS A 27 0.86 11.77 7.36
N MET A 28 1.76 10.86 6.99
CA MET A 28 1.81 9.54 7.63
C MET A 28 2.44 9.57 9.03
N LYS A 29 3.30 10.54 9.34
CA LYS A 29 4.01 10.64 10.63
C LYS A 29 3.20 11.19 11.79
N ASP A 30 2.08 11.83 11.54
CA ASP A 30 1.29 12.46 12.60
C ASP A 30 0.37 11.42 13.24
N GLU A 31 0.87 10.87 14.34
CA GLU A 31 0.31 9.77 15.13
C GLU A 31 -1.03 10.08 15.79
N LYS A 32 -1.47 11.34 15.77
CA LYS A 32 -2.70 11.78 16.46
C LYS A 32 -3.99 11.35 15.75
N ARG A 33 -3.93 10.75 14.55
CA ARG A 33 -5.11 10.37 13.76
C ARG A 33 -4.91 9.10 12.94
N GLN A 34 -5.91 8.20 12.95
CA GLN A 34 -6.08 7.23 11.88
C GLN A 34 -6.41 7.97 10.57
N ARG A 35 -5.65 7.67 9.51
CA ARG A 35 -5.72 8.43 8.24
C ARG A 35 -5.93 7.52 7.06
N ILE A 36 -6.95 7.85 6.27
CA ILE A 36 -7.14 7.31 4.93
C ILE A 36 -6.72 8.40 3.95
N VAL A 37 -5.79 8.08 3.06
CA VAL A 37 -5.34 8.98 2.00
C VAL A 37 -5.72 8.38 0.65
N LYS A 38 -6.45 9.14 -0.15
CA LYS A 38 -6.85 8.76 -1.51
C LYS A 38 -6.05 9.59 -2.52
N ILE A 39 -5.45 8.92 -3.51
CA ILE A 39 -4.76 9.56 -4.63
C ILE A 39 -5.67 9.43 -5.85
N CYS A 40 -6.16 10.56 -6.39
CA CYS A 40 -7.19 10.60 -7.44
C CYS A 40 -6.70 11.39 -8.65
N GLU A 41 -6.61 10.77 -9.84
CA GLU A 41 -6.28 11.46 -11.11
C GLU A 41 -6.63 10.60 -12.33
N MET A 42 -6.47 11.14 -13.55
CA MET A 42 -6.55 10.42 -14.83
C MET A 42 -5.50 9.29 -14.96
N GLY A 43 -5.77 8.27 -15.76
CA GLY A 43 -4.85 7.15 -15.99
C GLY A 43 -3.47 7.60 -16.49
N GLY A 44 -2.40 6.85 -16.16
CA GLY A 44 -1.05 7.12 -16.66
C GLY A 44 -0.19 8.12 -15.88
N LEU A 45 -0.76 8.85 -14.91
CA LEU A 45 -0.04 9.88 -14.14
C LEU A 45 0.84 9.37 -12.98
N GLY A 46 1.11 8.05 -12.92
CA GLY A 46 2.04 7.52 -11.93
C GLY A 46 1.52 7.47 -10.48
N LYS A 47 0.19 7.47 -10.25
CA LYS A 47 -0.40 7.35 -8.88
C LYS A 47 0.14 6.17 -8.07
N THR A 48 0.23 5.00 -8.69
CA THR A 48 0.79 3.80 -8.05
C THR A 48 2.28 3.99 -7.76
N THR A 49 3.00 4.70 -8.61
CA THR A 49 4.40 5.09 -8.41
C THR A 49 4.54 6.03 -7.21
N LEU A 50 3.72 7.09 -7.12
CA LEU A 50 3.70 7.99 -5.97
C LEU A 50 3.44 7.24 -4.66
N ALA A 51 2.39 6.40 -4.62
CA ALA A 51 2.07 5.58 -3.46
C ALA A 51 3.23 4.64 -3.09
N ARG A 52 3.92 4.04 -4.09
CA ARG A 52 5.06 3.15 -3.86
C ARG A 52 6.29 3.90 -3.34
N LYS A 53 6.55 5.13 -3.81
CA LYS A 53 7.64 5.99 -3.30
C LYS A 53 7.40 6.37 -1.84
N VAL A 54 6.17 6.77 -1.49
CA VAL A 54 5.80 7.04 -0.10
C VAL A 54 5.93 5.78 0.75
N TYR A 55 5.41 4.64 0.29
CA TYR A 55 5.50 3.35 0.98
C TYR A 55 6.96 2.97 1.31
N ASN A 56 7.87 3.15 0.36
CA ASN A 56 9.29 2.82 0.50
C ASN A 56 10.14 3.92 1.15
N HIS A 57 9.55 5.04 1.56
CA HIS A 57 10.31 6.18 2.08
C HIS A 57 11.04 5.82 3.39
N THR A 58 12.32 6.18 3.48
CA THR A 58 13.19 5.93 4.66
C THR A 58 12.57 6.34 5.99
N ASN A 59 11.97 7.53 6.01
CA ASN A 59 11.18 8.09 7.11
C ASN A 59 10.02 7.22 7.63
N LEU A 60 9.57 6.22 6.88
CA LEU A 60 8.48 5.32 7.26
C LEU A 60 8.97 3.89 7.47
N GLN A 61 10.29 3.66 7.54
CA GLN A 61 10.85 2.31 7.65
C GLN A 61 10.48 1.59 8.96
N SER A 62 10.31 2.33 10.05
CA SER A 62 9.93 1.79 11.36
C SER A 62 8.48 1.31 11.45
N TYR A 63 7.63 1.65 10.48
CA TYR A 63 6.24 1.21 10.46
C TYR A 63 6.13 -0.20 9.88
N SER A 64 5.34 -1.06 10.52
CA SER A 64 4.82 -2.28 9.92
C SER A 64 3.89 -1.89 8.76
N ARG A 65 4.13 -2.46 7.59
CA ARG A 65 3.52 -2.04 6.33
C ARG A 65 3.13 -3.26 5.51
N ALA A 66 2.00 -3.17 4.84
CA ALA A 66 1.57 -4.15 3.85
C ALA A 66 1.16 -3.41 2.56
N TRP A 67 1.44 -4.04 1.43
CA TRP A 67 1.06 -3.56 0.11
C TRP A 67 0.29 -4.67 -0.60
N VAL A 68 -0.96 -4.40 -0.96
CA VAL A 68 -1.80 -5.35 -1.69
C VAL A 68 -2.42 -4.72 -2.93
N CYS A 69 -2.64 -5.54 -3.95
CA CYS A 69 -3.41 -5.17 -5.13
C CYS A 69 -4.80 -5.82 -5.04
N ILE A 70 -5.85 -5.00 -5.09
CA ILE A 70 -7.23 -5.50 -5.12
C ILE A 70 -7.70 -5.51 -6.57
N THR A 71 -8.06 -6.68 -7.07
CA THR A 71 -8.61 -6.86 -8.42
C THR A 71 -10.14 -6.84 -8.39
N GLN A 72 -10.77 -6.78 -9.56
CA GLN A 72 -12.23 -6.86 -9.69
C GLN A 72 -12.80 -8.17 -9.12
N GLN A 73 -12.04 -9.26 -9.20
CA GLN A 73 -12.36 -10.55 -8.58
C GLN A 73 -11.87 -10.57 -7.13
N PHE A 74 -12.34 -9.61 -6.33
CA PHE A 74 -11.92 -9.43 -4.96
C PHE A 74 -12.32 -10.61 -4.08
N GLN A 75 -11.35 -11.22 -3.42
CA GLN A 75 -11.55 -12.28 -2.42
C GLN A 75 -11.05 -11.75 -1.07
N PRO A 76 -11.94 -11.26 -0.18
CA PRO A 76 -11.55 -10.59 1.05
C PRO A 76 -10.57 -11.42 1.90
N LYS A 77 -10.87 -12.71 2.09
CA LYS A 77 -10.02 -13.63 2.88
C LYS A 77 -8.59 -13.72 2.32
N ALA A 78 -8.45 -13.79 1.00
CA ALA A 78 -7.14 -13.85 0.36
C ALA A 78 -6.36 -12.55 0.55
N VAL A 79 -7.02 -11.39 0.39
CA VAL A 79 -6.38 -10.08 0.56
C VAL A 79 -5.97 -9.83 2.01
N PHE A 80 -6.83 -10.14 2.99
CA PHE A 80 -6.47 -10.03 4.40
C PHE A 80 -5.36 -11.00 4.78
N SER A 81 -5.38 -12.23 4.24
CA SER A 81 -4.32 -13.20 4.47
C SER A 81 -2.96 -12.71 3.95
N ASP A 82 -2.94 -12.13 2.75
CA ASP A 82 -1.74 -11.54 2.15
C ASP A 82 -1.23 -10.34 2.99
N MET A 83 -2.10 -9.41 3.37
CA MET A 83 -1.73 -8.29 4.25
C MET A 83 -1.10 -8.78 5.56
N LEU A 84 -1.72 -9.74 6.24
CA LEU A 84 -1.26 -10.22 7.54
C LEU A 84 0.10 -10.92 7.45
N LYS A 85 0.33 -11.73 6.42
CA LYS A 85 1.65 -12.38 6.18
C LYS A 85 2.77 -11.37 5.95
N GLN A 86 2.45 -10.21 5.36
CA GLN A 86 3.42 -9.12 5.18
C GLN A 86 3.71 -8.38 6.50
N LEU A 87 2.73 -8.28 7.40
CA LEU A 87 2.87 -7.59 8.69
C LEU A 87 3.52 -8.47 9.76
N ASP A 88 3.23 -9.76 9.76
CA ASP A 88 3.82 -10.75 10.66
C ASP A 88 3.89 -12.12 9.95
N SER A 89 5.13 -12.53 9.68
CA SER A 89 5.43 -13.78 8.97
C SER A 89 5.11 -15.04 9.78
N ASN A 90 4.87 -14.92 11.09
CA ASN A 90 4.55 -16.05 11.97
C ASN A 90 3.04 -16.32 12.06
N VAL A 91 2.20 -15.46 11.48
CA VAL A 91 0.74 -15.64 11.52
C VAL A 91 0.34 -16.86 10.68
N LYS A 92 -0.14 -17.90 11.35
CA LYS A 92 -0.83 -19.03 10.72
C LYS A 92 -2.31 -18.70 10.60
N ILE A 93 -2.79 -18.55 9.36
CA ILE A 93 -4.18 -18.19 9.08
C ILE A 93 -4.90 -19.45 8.65
N ASP A 94 -5.30 -20.24 9.64
CA ASP A 94 -5.90 -21.54 9.37
C ASP A 94 -7.44 -21.45 9.31
N ASN A 95 -8.07 -20.40 9.87
CA ASN A 95 -9.52 -20.19 9.82
C ASN A 95 -9.91 -18.70 10.03
N PHE A 96 -10.01 -17.90 8.96
CA PHE A 96 -10.59 -16.56 9.03
C PHE A 96 -12.11 -16.64 8.81
N GLU A 97 -12.88 -16.45 9.87
CA GLU A 97 -14.30 -16.14 9.78
C GLU A 97 -14.47 -14.64 9.64
N MET A 98 -15.05 -14.19 8.52
CA MET A 98 -15.41 -12.80 8.39
C MET A 98 -16.61 -12.54 9.31
N ILE A 99 -16.39 -11.78 10.37
CA ILE A 99 -17.48 -11.26 11.19
C ILE A 99 -18.17 -10.20 10.36
N THR A 100 -19.24 -10.57 9.66
CA THR A 100 -20.08 -9.58 8.97
C THR A 100 -20.89 -8.85 10.03
N GLY A 101 -20.59 -7.57 10.25
CA GLY A 101 -21.50 -6.71 10.99
C GLY A 101 -22.84 -6.65 10.25
N LYS A 102 -23.93 -7.00 10.93
CA LYS A 102 -25.27 -6.62 10.46
C LYS A 102 -25.31 -5.10 10.40
N ALA A 103 -25.62 -4.58 9.22
CA ALA A 103 -26.02 -3.18 9.05
C ALA A 103 -27.37 -2.94 9.71
#